data_AF-A0AAV5U2Y5-F1
#
_entry.id   AF-A0AAV5U2Y5-F1
#
_cell.length_a   1.000
_cell.length_b   1.000
_cell.length_c   1.000
_cell.angle_alpha   90.00
_cell.angle_beta   90.00
_cell.angle_gamma   90.00
#
_symmetry.space_group_name_H-M   'P 1'
#
loop_
_entity.id
_entity.type
_entity.pdbx_description
1 polymer ?
#
loop_
_entity_poly.entity_id
_entity_poly.type
_entity_poly.pdbx_seq_one_letter_code
_entity_poly.pdbx_strand_id
1 'polypeptide(L)'
;AAAAPLAAWVMANLQYSTILEKIAPLEKVRTDLQKNLQKAEKQMEKISQGLVTVDQQVAELKRNFEVLMKEATTIKVDLEKEQDVIKVAGTLVDRLGGEFERWNQQIVVLEKELNQLGRFALLSAAFVTFLGNTSERVRQSSMDTWRSLCGVDE
;
A
#
# COMPACT_ATOMS: atom_id res chain seq x y z
N ALA A 1 -73.41 67.83 -42.68
CA ALA A 1 -73.26 66.65 -41.79
C ALA A 1 -71.81 66.13 -41.75
N ALA A 2 -70.80 66.99 -41.55
CA ALA A 2 -69.38 66.60 -41.50
C ALA A 2 -68.70 66.85 -40.14
N ALA A 3 -69.34 67.62 -39.23
CA ALA A 3 -68.79 67.98 -37.93
C ALA A 3 -68.97 66.90 -36.84
N ALA A 4 -70.03 66.09 -36.91
CA ALA A 4 -70.31 65.01 -35.95
C ALA A 4 -69.20 63.94 -35.83
N PRO A 5 -68.63 63.40 -36.93
CA PRO A 5 -67.55 62.43 -36.84
C PRO A 5 -66.25 63.04 -36.27
N LEU A 6 -66.00 64.33 -36.51
CA LEU A 6 -64.84 65.02 -35.97
C LEU A 6 -64.98 65.28 -34.47
N ALA A 7 -66.19 65.64 -34.00
CA ALA A 7 -66.46 65.79 -32.56
C ALA A 7 -66.32 64.46 -31.80
N ALA A 8 -66.76 63.35 -32.39
CA ALA A 8 -66.56 62.01 -31.82
C ALA A 8 -65.06 61.64 -31.78
N TRP A 9 -64.29 61.99 -32.81
CA TRP A 9 -62.85 61.79 -32.85
C TRP A 9 -62.12 62.58 -31.75
N VAL A 10 -62.47 63.85 -31.55
CA VAL A 10 -61.88 64.67 -30.48
C VAL A 10 -62.20 64.10 -29.09
N MET A 11 -63.44 63.69 -28.87
CA MET A 11 -63.87 63.12 -27.58
C MET A 11 -63.18 61.79 -27.29
N ALA A 12 -62.96 60.95 -28.31
CA ALA A 12 -62.17 59.72 -28.20
C ALA A 12 -60.70 60.00 -27.88
N ASN A 13 -60.09 61.02 -28.49
CA ASN A 13 -58.70 61.41 -28.17
C ASN A 13 -58.58 61.93 -26.73
N LEU A 14 -59.59 62.65 -26.23
CA LEU A 14 -59.60 63.20 -24.87
C LEU A 14 -59.74 62.08 -23.82
N GLN A 15 -60.62 61.10 -24.07
CA GLN A 15 -60.72 59.90 -23.24
C GLN A 15 -59.45 59.04 -23.29
N TYR A 16 -58.86 58.90 -24.48
CA TYR A 16 -57.58 58.20 -24.66
C TYR A 16 -56.47 58.87 -23.84
N SER A 17 -56.38 60.20 -23.84
CA SER A 17 -55.38 60.95 -23.05
C SER A 17 -55.49 60.65 -21.56
N THR A 18 -56.69 60.69 -20.98
CA THR A 18 -56.91 60.42 -19.54
C THR A 18 -56.57 58.97 -19.16
N ILE A 19 -56.84 58.03 -20.07
CA ILE A 19 -56.49 56.62 -19.88
C ILE A 19 -54.98 56.43 -20.02
N LEU A 20 -54.34 57.08 -20.98
CA LEU A 20 -52.91 57.01 -21.22
C LEU A 20 -52.10 57.52 -20.02
N GLU A 21 -52.58 58.58 -19.36
CA GLU A 21 -51.98 59.12 -18.13
C GLU A 21 -51.94 58.10 -16.99
N LYS A 22 -52.96 57.24 -16.89
CA LYS A 22 -53.04 56.15 -15.90
C LYS A 22 -52.25 54.91 -16.30
N ILE A 23 -52.21 54.59 -17.59
CA ILE A 23 -51.57 53.36 -18.11
C ILE A 23 -50.06 53.53 -18.26
N ALA A 24 -49.57 54.69 -18.69
CA ALA A 24 -48.15 54.96 -18.89
C ALA A 24 -47.25 54.61 -17.67
N PRO A 25 -47.60 54.99 -16.41
CA PRO A 25 -46.79 54.60 -15.26
C PRO A 25 -46.84 53.09 -14.97
N LEU A 26 -47.99 52.44 -15.19
CA LEU A 26 -48.12 50.98 -15.00
C LEU A 26 -47.32 50.20 -16.04
N GLU A 27 -47.32 50.65 -17.30
CA GLU A 27 -46.48 50.07 -18.34
C GLU A 27 -45.00 50.25 -18.04
N LYS A 28 -44.59 51.42 -17.54
CA LYS A 28 -43.20 51.66 -17.13
C LYS A 28 -42.79 50.69 -16.01
N VAL A 29 -43.59 50.57 -14.95
CA VAL A 29 -43.34 49.63 -13.85
C VAL A 29 -43.32 48.17 -14.35
N ARG A 30 -44.25 47.78 -15.23
CA ARG A 30 -44.26 46.45 -15.86
C ARG A 30 -42.96 46.19 -16.61
N THR A 31 -42.51 47.15 -17.44
CA THR A 31 -41.27 47.00 -18.20
C THR A 31 -40.05 46.91 -17.30
N ASP A 32 -40.02 47.64 -16.19
CA ASP A 32 -38.92 47.60 -15.23
C ASP A 32 -38.89 46.28 -14.46
N LEU A 33 -40.05 45.78 -14.01
CA LEU A 33 -40.18 44.46 -13.39
C LEU A 33 -39.77 43.34 -14.35
N GLN A 34 -40.20 43.42 -15.61
CA GLN A 34 -39.86 42.43 -16.62
C GLN A 34 -38.36 42.42 -16.94
N LYS A 35 -37.71 43.60 -16.99
CA LYS A 35 -36.25 43.71 -17.08
C LYS A 35 -35.54 43.09 -15.87
N ASN A 36 -36.05 43.32 -14.67
CA ASN A 36 -35.46 42.77 -13.44
C ASN A 36 -35.61 41.25 -13.37
N LEU A 37 -36.77 40.73 -13.76
CA LEU A 37 -37.03 39.29 -13.88
C LEU A 37 -36.06 38.65 -14.88
N GLN A 38 -35.92 39.21 -16.08
CA GLN A 38 -34.95 38.72 -17.07
C GLN A 38 -33.50 38.77 -16.57
N LYS A 39 -33.12 39.77 -15.77
CA LYS A 39 -31.79 39.83 -15.16
C LYS A 39 -31.59 38.72 -14.13
N ALA A 40 -32.57 38.49 -13.26
CA ALA A 40 -32.52 37.45 -12.25
C ALA A 40 -32.49 36.04 -12.87
N GLU A 41 -33.29 35.80 -13.91
CA GLU A 41 -33.28 34.54 -14.66
C GLU A 41 -31.91 34.26 -15.29
N LYS A 42 -31.30 35.26 -15.95
CA LYS A 42 -29.94 35.13 -16.50
C LYS A 42 -28.88 34.86 -15.42
N GLN A 43 -29.00 35.48 -14.25
CA GLN A 43 -28.10 35.22 -13.14
C GLN A 43 -28.27 33.79 -12.61
N MET A 44 -29.52 33.34 -12.47
CA MET A 44 -29.82 31.99 -12.01
C MET A 44 -29.31 30.94 -13.00
N GLU A 45 -29.47 31.17 -14.30
CA GLU A 45 -28.95 30.30 -15.34
C GLU A 45 -27.41 30.21 -15.29
N LYS A 46 -26.72 31.36 -15.14
CA LYS A 46 -25.26 31.40 -15.00
C LYS A 46 -24.78 30.63 -13.77
N ILE A 47 -25.45 30.79 -12.63
CA ILE A 47 -25.10 30.08 -11.40
C ILE A 47 -25.37 28.57 -11.54
N SER A 48 -26.50 28.19 -12.15
CA SER A 48 -26.85 26.79 -12.40
C SER A 48 -25.81 26.10 -13.29
N GLN A 49 -25.38 26.75 -14.38
CA GLN A 49 -24.31 26.24 -15.24
C GLN A 49 -22.97 26.12 -14.50
N GLY A 50 -22.65 27.10 -13.64
CA GLY A 50 -21.49 27.03 -12.76
C GLY A 50 -21.54 25.84 -11.80
N LEU A 51 -22.70 25.58 -11.20
CA LEU A 51 -22.92 24.45 -10.30
C LEU A 51 -22.68 23.12 -11.00
N VAL A 52 -23.25 22.94 -12.20
CA VAL A 52 -23.05 21.72 -13.01
C VAL A 52 -21.57 21.50 -13.33
N THR A 53 -20.83 22.57 -13.63
CA THR A 53 -19.39 22.47 -13.93
C THR A 53 -18.60 22.02 -12.70
N VAL A 54 -18.91 22.57 -11.52
CA VAL A 54 -18.26 22.16 -10.26
C VAL A 54 -18.62 20.73 -9.90
N ASP A 55 -19.89 20.33 -10.04
CA ASP A 55 -20.33 18.95 -9.77
C ASP A 55 -19.60 17.94 -10.66
N GLN A 56 -19.39 18.26 -11.94
CA GLN A 56 -18.59 17.44 -12.86
C GLN A 56 -17.13 17.31 -12.40
N GLN A 57 -16.50 18.42 -12.01
CA GLN A 57 -15.12 18.40 -11.50
C GLN A 57 -15.00 17.60 -10.20
N VAL A 58 -15.96 17.75 -9.29
CA VAL A 58 -15.99 16.99 -8.03
C VAL A 58 -16.18 15.50 -8.31
N ALA A 59 -17.04 15.13 -9.25
CA ALA A 59 -17.23 13.73 -9.64
C ALA A 59 -15.95 13.12 -10.23
N GLU A 60 -15.24 13.87 -11.09
CA GLU A 60 -13.97 13.44 -11.66
C GLU A 60 -12.89 13.28 -10.58
N LEU A 61 -12.76 14.25 -9.67
CA LEU A 61 -11.81 14.18 -8.56
C LEU A 61 -12.09 13.01 -7.62
N LYS A 62 -13.36 12.72 -7.32
CA LYS A 62 -13.76 11.55 -6.52
C LYS A 62 -13.35 10.25 -7.21
N ARG A 63 -13.63 10.13 -8.51
CA ARG A 63 -13.23 8.96 -9.29
C ARG A 63 -11.71 8.75 -9.27
N ASN A 64 -10.94 9.81 -9.49
CA ASN A 64 -9.48 9.74 -9.48
C ASN A 64 -8.94 9.39 -8.09
N PHE A 65 -9.54 9.95 -7.04
CA PHE A 65 -9.19 9.63 -5.66
C PHE A 65 -9.46 8.14 -5.34
N GLU A 66 -10.61 7.59 -5.75
CA GLU A 66 -10.92 6.17 -5.54
C GLU A 66 -9.91 5.24 -6.23
N VAL A 67 -9.51 5.57 -7.47
CA VAL A 67 -8.49 4.80 -8.20
C VAL A 67 -7.15 4.86 -7.48
N LEU A 68 -6.67 6.07 -7.14
CA LEU A 68 -5.40 6.25 -6.45
C LEU A 68 -5.38 5.59 -5.07
N MET A 69 -6.49 5.65 -4.33
CA MET A 69 -6.61 4.97 -3.04
C MET A 69 -6.55 3.46 -3.19
N LYS A 70 -7.18 2.89 -4.23
CA LYS A 70 -7.10 1.46 -4.51
C LYS A 70 -5.67 1.03 -4.85
N GLU A 71 -4.94 1.81 -5.65
CA GLU A 71 -3.53 1.56 -5.95
C GLU A 71 -2.67 1.65 -4.69
N ALA A 72 -2.83 2.71 -3.90
CA ALA A 72 -2.08 2.92 -2.66
C ALA A 72 -2.30 1.79 -1.64
N THR A 73 -3.54 1.33 -1.49
CA THR A 73 -3.86 0.19 -0.61
C THR A 73 -3.26 -1.12 -1.11
N THR A 74 -3.25 -1.34 -2.43
CA THR A 74 -2.61 -2.52 -3.04
C THR A 74 -1.11 -2.52 -2.78
N ILE A 75 -0.44 -1.40 -3.04
CA ILE A 75 1.00 -1.23 -2.78
C ILE A 75 1.30 -1.46 -1.30
N LYS A 76 0.47 -0.95 -0.39
CA LYS A 76 0.66 -1.13 1.05
C LYS A 76 0.60 -2.60 1.44
N VAL A 77 -0.38 -3.36 0.91
CA VAL A 77 -0.50 -4.79 1.19
C VAL A 77 0.70 -5.57 0.67
N ASP A 78 1.19 -5.25 -0.53
CA ASP A 78 2.35 -5.93 -1.10
C ASP A 78 3.63 -5.59 -0.35
N LEU A 79 3.78 -4.34 0.12
CA LEU A 79 4.89 -3.93 0.98
C LEU A 79 4.90 -4.71 2.30
N GLU A 80 3.74 -4.92 2.92
CA GLU A 80 3.61 -5.70 4.16
C GLU A 80 4.05 -7.16 3.93
N LYS A 81 3.65 -7.77 2.80
CA LYS A 81 4.09 -9.14 2.43
C LYS A 81 5.60 -9.22 2.24
N GLU A 82 6.19 -8.31 1.46
CA GLU A 82 7.64 -8.28 1.22
C GLU A 82 8.42 -8.07 2.54
N GLN A 83 7.89 -7.22 3.43
CA GLN A 83 8.50 -7.01 4.74
C GLN A 83 8.50 -8.28 5.60
N ASP A 84 7.45 -9.10 5.52
CA ASP A 84 7.41 -10.39 6.20
C ASP A 84 8.36 -11.42 5.57
N VAL A 85 8.49 -11.44 4.24
CA VAL A 85 9.50 -12.26 3.55
C VAL A 85 10.91 -11.89 4.01
N ILE A 86 11.21 -10.58 4.11
CA ILE A 86 12.51 -10.09 4.60
C ILE A 86 12.77 -10.54 6.03
N LYS A 87 11.77 -10.51 6.93
CA LYS A 87 11.94 -10.98 8.32
C LYS A 87 12.28 -12.48 8.36
N VAL A 88 11.59 -13.29 7.56
CA VAL A 88 11.84 -14.73 7.48
C VAL A 88 13.24 -15.00 6.92
N ALA A 89 13.63 -14.28 5.85
CA ALA A 89 14.95 -14.38 5.26
C ALA A 89 16.05 -13.98 6.26
N GLY A 90 15.87 -12.88 7.01
CA GLY A 90 16.80 -12.46 8.06
C GLY A 90 16.96 -13.53 9.14
N THR A 91 15.85 -14.10 9.61
CA THR A 91 15.89 -15.20 10.60
C THR A 91 16.63 -16.43 10.06
N LEU A 92 16.47 -16.74 8.77
CA LEU A 92 17.18 -17.86 8.12
C LEU A 92 18.68 -17.59 8.03
N VAL A 93 19.07 -16.38 7.65
CA VAL A 93 20.49 -15.97 7.60
C VAL A 93 21.15 -16.07 8.97
N ASP A 94 20.48 -15.61 10.02
CA ASP A 94 20.99 -15.72 11.38
C ASP A 94 21.19 -17.18 11.81
N ARG A 95 20.22 -18.06 11.51
CA ARG A 95 20.36 -19.50 11.76
C ARG A 95 21.50 -20.13 10.96
N LEU A 96 21.64 -19.76 9.69
CA LEU A 96 22.73 -20.23 8.83
C LEU A 96 24.09 -19.76 9.35
N GLY A 97 24.18 -18.56 9.95
CA GLY A 97 25.40 -18.08 10.60
C GLY A 97 25.84 -18.98 11.75
N GLY A 98 24.91 -19.38 12.63
CA GLY A 98 25.21 -20.31 13.72
C GLY A 98 25.58 -21.72 13.21
N GLU A 99 24.91 -22.21 12.18
CA GLU A 99 25.23 -23.48 11.53
C GLU A 99 26.63 -23.46 10.90
N PHE A 100 27.00 -22.37 10.24
CA PHE A 100 28.33 -22.19 9.64
C PHE A 100 29.43 -22.26 10.70
N GLU A 101 29.27 -21.57 11.84
CA GLU A 101 30.24 -21.65 12.93
C GLU A 101 30.35 -23.07 13.50
N ARG A 102 29.21 -23.74 13.72
CA ARG A 102 29.17 -25.12 14.20
C ARG A 102 29.88 -26.08 13.24
N TRP A 103 29.61 -25.96 11.93
CA TRP A 103 30.25 -26.82 10.92
C TRP A 103 31.75 -26.57 10.84
N ASN A 104 32.21 -25.32 10.98
CA ASN A 104 33.65 -25.04 11.03
C ASN A 104 34.31 -25.70 12.25
N GLN A 105 33.69 -25.65 13.42
CA GLN A 105 34.19 -26.35 14.61
C GLN A 105 34.23 -27.87 14.40
N GLN A 106 33.17 -28.44 13.81
CA GLN A 106 33.12 -29.87 13.49
C GLN A 106 34.20 -30.29 12.51
N ILE A 107 34.49 -29.49 11.47
CA ILE A 107 35.56 -29.77 10.52
C ILE A 107 36.90 -29.90 11.23
N VAL A 108 37.24 -28.97 12.13
CA VAL A 108 38.50 -29.02 12.89
C VAL A 108 38.60 -30.29 13.74
N VAL A 109 37.50 -30.68 14.41
CA VAL A 109 37.46 -31.92 15.21
C VAL A 109 37.62 -33.15 14.32
N LEU A 110 36.89 -33.22 13.21
CA LEU A 110 36.96 -34.33 12.27
C LEU A 110 38.35 -34.47 11.64
N GLU A 111 39.02 -33.37 11.32
CA GLU A 111 40.41 -33.39 10.84
C GLU A 111 41.36 -33.95 11.91
N LYS A 112 41.19 -33.57 13.18
CA LYS A 112 41.97 -34.15 14.29
C LYS A 112 41.72 -35.66 14.43
N GLU A 113 40.45 -36.07 14.43
CA GLU A 113 40.06 -37.48 14.54
C GLU A 113 40.57 -38.31 13.35
N LEU A 114 40.47 -37.78 12.12
CA LEU A 114 40.96 -38.43 10.91
C LEU A 114 42.47 -38.69 10.98
N ASN A 115 43.24 -37.72 11.49
CA ASN A 115 44.69 -37.86 11.70
C ASN A 115 45.06 -38.91 12.78
N GLN A 116 44.15 -39.20 13.71
CA GLN A 116 44.34 -40.19 14.77
C GLN A 116 43.72 -41.56 14.43
N LEU A 117 42.80 -41.61 13.46
CA LEU A 117 41.99 -42.78 13.11
C LEU A 117 42.83 -44.04 12.86
N GLY A 118 43.93 -43.93 12.11
CA GLY A 118 44.80 -45.06 11.81
C GLY A 118 45.41 -45.69 13.07
N ARG A 119 45.78 -44.87 14.06
CA ARG A 119 46.35 -45.33 15.33
C ARG A 119 45.29 -45.99 16.20
N PHE A 120 44.11 -45.39 16.30
CA PHE A 120 42.98 -45.99 17.03
C PHE A 120 42.49 -47.29 16.40
N ALA A 121 42.43 -47.37 15.07
CA ALA A 121 42.06 -48.59 14.34
C ALA A 121 43.05 -49.73 14.61
N LEU A 122 44.36 -49.43 14.59
CA LEU A 122 45.41 -50.40 14.91
C LEU A 122 45.29 -50.90 16.37
N LEU A 123 45.13 -49.98 17.33
CA LEU A 123 44.96 -50.33 18.75
C LEU A 123 43.70 -51.18 18.97
N SER A 124 42.59 -50.82 18.32
CA SER A 124 41.32 -51.56 18.41
C SER A 124 41.47 -52.96 17.84
N ALA A 125 42.13 -53.10 16.69
CA ALA A 125 42.41 -54.39 16.08
C ALA A 125 43.30 -55.26 16.99
N ALA A 126 44.40 -54.70 17.50
CA ALA A 126 45.33 -55.39 18.40
C ALA A 126 44.66 -55.85 19.71
N PHE A 127 43.76 -55.03 20.27
CA PHE A 127 43.01 -55.37 21.46
C PHE A 127 42.12 -56.60 21.23
N VAL A 128 41.34 -56.59 20.14
CA VAL A 128 40.43 -57.70 19.81
C VAL A 128 41.20 -58.99 19.52
N THR A 129 42.34 -58.91 18.83
CA THR A 129 43.11 -60.11 18.42
C THR A 129 43.93 -60.73 19.55
N PHE A 130 44.58 -59.92 20.40
CA PHE A 130 45.54 -60.43 21.37
C PHE A 130 45.07 -60.42 22.82
N LEU A 131 44.19 -59.49 23.21
CA LEU A 131 43.83 -59.27 24.60
C LEU A 131 42.47 -59.89 25.01
N GLY A 132 41.73 -60.48 24.05
CA GLY A 132 40.38 -61.01 24.28
C GLY A 132 40.24 -62.00 25.45
N ASN A 133 41.20 -62.92 25.62
CA ASN A 133 41.17 -63.96 26.66
C ASN A 133 42.03 -63.64 27.92
N THR A 134 42.48 -62.39 28.06
CA THR A 134 43.36 -61.98 29.16
C THR A 134 42.57 -61.32 30.29
N SER A 135 43.13 -61.31 31.50
CA SER A 135 42.52 -60.64 32.66
C SER A 135 42.57 -59.13 32.50
N GLU A 136 41.61 -58.43 33.11
CA GLU A 136 41.45 -56.98 32.97
C GLU A 136 42.72 -56.18 33.31
N ARG A 137 43.45 -56.62 34.34
CA ARG A 137 44.71 -56.00 34.74
C ARG A 137 45.77 -56.04 33.64
N VAL A 138 45.84 -57.14 32.89
CA VAL A 138 46.78 -57.30 31.78
C VAL A 138 46.32 -56.46 30.58
N ARG A 139 45.01 -56.43 30.30
CA ARG A 139 44.43 -55.57 29.26
C ARG A 139 44.77 -54.10 29.45
N GLN A 140 44.55 -53.58 30.66
CA GLN A 140 44.85 -52.20 31.01
C GLN A 140 46.34 -51.90 30.83
N SER A 141 47.22 -52.73 31.42
CA SER A 141 48.67 -52.52 31.33
C SER A 141 49.21 -52.58 29.89
N SER A 142 48.70 -53.50 29.07
CA SER A 142 49.09 -53.61 27.66
C SER A 142 48.56 -52.44 26.83
N MET A 143 47.31 -52.00 27.06
CA MET A 143 46.74 -50.84 26.37
C MET A 143 47.46 -49.54 26.73
N ASP A 144 47.82 -49.34 27.99
CA ASP A 144 48.57 -48.15 28.42
C ASP A 144 49.95 -48.10 27.75
N THR A 145 50.62 -49.26 27.64
CA THR A 145 51.91 -49.39 26.93
C THR A 145 51.76 -49.09 25.44
N TRP A 146 50.74 -49.68 24.78
CA TRP A 146 50.52 -49.49 23.34
C TRP A 146 50.08 -48.07 22.99
N ARG A 147 49.29 -47.41 23.83
CA ARG A 147 48.94 -45.99 23.68
C ARG A 147 50.17 -45.09 23.69
N SER A 148 51.06 -45.32 24.67
CA SER A 148 52.34 -44.60 24.76
C SER A 148 53.22 -44.81 23.52
N LEU A 149 53.31 -46.04 23.01
CA LEU A 149 54.09 -46.36 21.80
C LEU A 149 53.50 -45.75 20.52
N CYS A 150 52.17 -45.72 20.39
CA CYS A 150 51.49 -45.12 19.25
C CYS A 150 51.41 -43.59 19.30
N GLY A 151 51.90 -42.96 20.38
CA GLY A 151 51.81 -41.52 20.58
C GLY A 151 50.37 -41.02 20.54
N VAL A 152 49.48 -41.77 21.20
CA VAL A 152 48.06 -41.43 21.34
C VAL A 152 47.85 -41.00 22.80
N ASP A 153 47.98 -39.71 23.07
CA ASP A 153 47.54 -39.10 24.32
C ASP A 153 46.07 -38.68 24.20
N GLU A 154 45.38 -38.53 25.35
CA GLU A 154 43.93 -38.20 25.44
C GLU A 154 43.48 -37.06 24.50
#